data_AF-A0A1L7X4A2-F1
#
_entry.id   AF-A0A1L7X4A2-F1
#
_cell.length_a   1.000
_cell.length_b   1.000
_cell.length_c   1.000
_cell.angle_alpha   90.00
_cell.angle_beta   90.00
_cell.angle_gamma   90.00
#
_symmetry.space_group_name_H-M   'P 1'
#
loop_
_entity.id
_entity.type
_entity.pdbx_description
1 polymer ?
#
loop_
_entity_poly.entity_id
_entity_poly.type
_entity_poly.pdbx_seq_one_letter_code
_entity_poly.pdbx_strand_id
1 'polypeptide(L)'
;MFFALKRNLPPEIALHKTYTNTLGHTVLDTLMITVLKSHTRTSPSLVDQALAKETSFKGEEADICGRWDADSECYRALVANGESSVPFEWKHKFCGTAIQVICHSIGFLDFAGANFNSPSGLFLRYCTGCGKKLQLRPLHTLVLVAFQLAQSGCGGEDLFGALACLLQLLSGVANPLLSADISLSALLGQAVHGICDHEELQPSDLAQRVSPEIVSQWSSAARSGWRVFCWVLRHAQNTWTMVGEDEEDDDSLRWNTSADIDDQFESDCHLHQDDDVPPSFGSSIYLGHIWAAIQVEFLSYRRLTESDPWLSENISMESLLRSLETGIEISIGYLEHGMLLPYCRCGFPSGDLYLGFFRQEFLTDNISNMDDNSRCTLIQDPWGI
;
A
#
# COMPACT_ATOMS: atom_id res chain seq x y z
N MET A 1 7.98 -11.72 24.14
CA MET A 1 8.64 -12.96 23.64
C MET A 1 8.91 -12.95 22.12
N PHE A 2 8.11 -12.24 21.30
CA PHE A 2 8.29 -12.17 19.84
C PHE A 2 9.23 -11.06 19.33
N PHE A 3 9.45 -9.97 20.06
CA PHE A 3 10.58 -9.06 19.78
C PHE A 3 11.94 -9.76 19.91
N ALA A 4 12.04 -10.71 20.85
CA ALA A 4 13.19 -11.61 20.91
C ALA A 4 13.27 -12.53 19.67
N LEU A 5 12.16 -12.87 18.99
CA LEU A 5 12.19 -13.62 17.73
C LEU A 5 12.55 -12.74 16.52
N LYS A 6 12.11 -11.48 16.42
CA LYS A 6 12.59 -10.55 15.36
C LYS A 6 14.12 -10.34 15.44
N ARG A 7 14.69 -10.39 16.66
CA ARG A 7 16.15 -10.41 16.91
C ARG A 7 16.82 -11.79 16.82
N ASN A 8 16.08 -12.90 16.93
CA ASN A 8 16.61 -14.28 16.95
C ASN A 8 16.12 -15.15 15.79
N LEU A 9 15.53 -14.60 14.73
CA LEU A 9 15.39 -15.34 13.48
C LEU A 9 16.81 -15.77 13.07
N PRO A 10 17.07 -17.08 12.90
CA PRO A 10 18.35 -17.54 12.40
C PRO A 10 18.74 -16.71 11.18
N PRO A 11 20.02 -16.33 11.00
CA PRO A 11 20.47 -15.57 9.83
C PRO A 11 20.10 -16.20 8.47
N GLU A 12 19.74 -17.48 8.50
CA GLU A 12 19.27 -18.32 7.40
C GLU A 12 17.78 -18.10 7.05
N ILE A 13 16.96 -17.63 8.01
CA ILE A 13 15.51 -17.36 7.86
C ILE A 13 15.25 -15.85 7.72
N ALA A 14 16.05 -15.02 8.36
CA ALA A 14 15.94 -13.58 8.20
C ALA A 14 16.26 -13.18 6.75
N LEU A 15 15.36 -12.45 6.08
CA LEU A 15 15.49 -12.07 4.66
C LEU A 15 16.65 -11.10 4.36
N HIS A 16 17.58 -10.92 5.29
CA HIS A 16 18.66 -9.94 5.25
C HIS A 16 19.67 -10.11 4.10
N LYS A 17 19.66 -11.21 3.33
CA LYS A 17 20.72 -11.49 2.33
C LYS A 17 20.31 -11.83 0.89
N THR A 18 19.06 -12.15 0.59
CA THR A 18 18.67 -12.58 -0.78
C THR A 18 17.28 -12.09 -1.15
N TYR A 19 17.15 -10.77 -1.29
CA TYR A 19 15.84 -10.13 -1.52
C TYR A 19 15.61 -9.70 -2.97
N THR A 20 16.61 -9.82 -3.85
CA THR A 20 16.51 -9.37 -5.25
C THR A 20 16.63 -10.51 -6.24
N ASN A 21 15.76 -10.53 -7.26
CA ASN A 21 15.87 -11.46 -8.38
C ASN A 21 17.04 -11.08 -9.32
N THR A 22 17.22 -11.82 -10.41
CA THR A 22 18.28 -11.56 -11.41
C THR A 22 18.15 -10.23 -12.15
N LEU A 23 16.99 -9.57 -12.07
CA LEU A 23 16.72 -8.24 -12.63
C LEU A 23 16.94 -7.13 -11.59
N GLY A 24 17.30 -7.49 -10.35
CA GLY A 24 17.45 -6.54 -9.25
C GLY A 24 16.12 -6.11 -8.61
N HIS A 25 14.99 -6.78 -8.93
CA HIS A 25 13.71 -6.51 -8.30
C HIS A 25 13.63 -7.15 -6.93
N THR A 26 13.21 -6.37 -5.96
CA THR A 26 12.88 -6.83 -4.62
C THR A 26 11.57 -7.65 -4.59
N VAL A 27 11.27 -8.34 -3.49
CA VAL A 27 9.92 -8.95 -3.34
C VAL A 27 8.84 -7.87 -3.31
N LEU A 28 9.12 -6.72 -2.70
CA LEU A 28 8.21 -5.56 -2.73
C LEU A 28 7.99 -5.05 -4.15
N ASP A 29 9.03 -4.99 -4.98
CA ASP A 29 8.92 -4.65 -6.40
C ASP A 29 8.02 -5.67 -7.14
N THR A 30 8.11 -6.95 -6.79
CA THR A 30 7.25 -7.99 -7.36
C THR A 30 5.77 -7.78 -6.98
N LEU A 31 5.50 -7.33 -5.75
CA LEU A 31 4.15 -6.93 -5.32
C LEU A 31 3.65 -5.72 -6.14
N MET A 32 4.48 -4.71 -6.35
CA MET A 32 4.14 -3.54 -7.16
C MET A 32 3.89 -3.88 -8.64
N ILE A 33 4.71 -4.78 -9.22
CA ILE A 33 4.45 -5.35 -10.55
C ILE A 33 3.10 -6.07 -10.57
N THR A 34 2.78 -6.83 -9.52
CA THR A 34 1.51 -7.57 -9.45
C THR A 34 0.31 -6.63 -9.44
N VAL A 35 0.40 -5.50 -8.74
CA VAL A 35 -0.62 -4.44 -8.76
C VAL A 35 -0.78 -3.86 -10.17
N LEU A 36 0.32 -3.43 -10.81
CA LEU A 36 0.27 -2.85 -12.16
C LEU A 36 -0.26 -3.85 -13.19
N LYS A 37 0.25 -5.09 -13.17
CA LYS A 37 -0.21 -6.19 -14.01
C LYS A 37 -1.73 -6.39 -13.91
N SER A 38 -2.27 -6.40 -12.69
CA SER A 38 -3.67 -6.79 -12.46
C SER A 38 -4.66 -5.65 -12.66
N HIS A 39 -4.21 -4.39 -12.55
CA HIS A 39 -5.11 -3.24 -12.44
C HIS A 39 -4.85 -2.13 -13.47
N THR A 40 -3.82 -2.23 -14.32
CA THR A 40 -3.50 -1.21 -15.33
C THR A 40 -3.21 -1.79 -16.73
N ARG A 41 -3.14 -0.87 -17.70
CA ARG A 41 -2.60 -1.09 -19.06
C ARG A 41 -1.10 -0.81 -19.16
N THR A 42 -0.41 -0.63 -18.03
CA THR A 42 1.01 -0.30 -18.02
C THR A 42 1.81 -1.41 -18.70
N SER A 43 2.70 -1.06 -19.62
CA SER A 43 3.56 -2.06 -20.28
C SER A 43 4.73 -2.48 -19.38
N PRO A 44 5.23 -3.71 -19.49
CA PRO A 44 6.43 -4.15 -18.77
C PRO A 44 7.64 -3.25 -19.04
N SER A 45 7.78 -2.79 -20.29
CA SER A 45 8.85 -1.89 -20.73
C SER A 45 8.90 -0.55 -20.00
N LEU A 46 7.75 -0.04 -19.56
CA LEU A 46 7.68 1.21 -18.80
C LEU A 46 8.23 1.00 -17.38
N VAL A 47 7.88 -0.14 -16.78
CA VAL A 47 8.26 -0.50 -15.42
C VAL A 47 9.74 -0.88 -15.33
N ASP A 48 10.27 -1.62 -16.30
CA ASP A 48 11.68 -1.98 -16.37
C ASP A 48 12.14 -2.15 -17.82
N GLN A 49 13.26 -1.52 -18.16
CA GLN A 49 13.89 -1.65 -19.47
C GLN A 49 14.37 -3.08 -19.75
N ALA A 50 14.72 -3.87 -18.72
CA ALA A 50 15.05 -5.29 -18.90
C ALA A 50 13.86 -6.09 -19.43
N LEU A 51 12.63 -5.61 -19.23
CA LEU A 51 11.39 -6.18 -19.73
C LEU A 51 10.93 -5.55 -21.06
N ALA A 52 11.77 -4.76 -21.73
CA ALA A 52 11.38 -4.02 -22.94
C ALA A 52 10.94 -4.90 -24.13
N LYS A 53 11.34 -6.19 -24.13
CA LYS A 53 10.95 -7.17 -25.16
C LYS A 53 9.68 -7.95 -24.80
N GLU A 54 9.20 -7.82 -23.57
CA GLU A 54 8.02 -8.53 -23.08
C GLU A 54 6.77 -7.75 -23.50
N THR A 55 5.81 -8.44 -24.12
CA THR A 55 4.54 -7.85 -24.56
C THR A 55 3.50 -7.79 -23.44
N SER A 56 3.65 -8.64 -22.42
CA SER A 56 2.78 -8.75 -21.23
C SER A 56 3.62 -9.09 -20.01
N PHE A 57 3.08 -8.89 -18.81
CA PHE A 57 3.75 -9.34 -17.60
C PHE A 57 3.65 -10.86 -17.48
N LYS A 58 4.71 -11.49 -16.96
CA LYS A 58 4.65 -12.90 -16.57
C LYS A 58 3.74 -13.07 -15.35
N GLY A 59 3.04 -14.21 -15.26
CA GLY A 59 2.12 -14.46 -14.16
C GLY A 59 0.69 -13.96 -14.41
N GLU A 60 0.32 -13.51 -15.61
CA GLU A 60 -1.06 -13.09 -15.92
C GLU A 60 -2.08 -14.26 -15.83
N GLU A 61 -1.60 -15.49 -15.79
CA GLU A 61 -2.40 -16.69 -15.54
C GLU A 61 -3.08 -16.72 -14.17
N ALA A 62 -2.62 -15.92 -13.19
CA ALA A 62 -3.24 -15.84 -11.87
C ALA A 62 -3.64 -14.40 -11.52
N ASP A 63 -4.93 -14.22 -11.25
CA ASP A 63 -5.49 -12.96 -10.77
C ASP A 63 -5.24 -12.81 -9.27
N ILE A 64 -4.76 -11.65 -8.84
CA ILE A 64 -4.42 -11.42 -7.43
C ILE A 64 -5.65 -11.48 -6.50
N CYS A 65 -6.85 -11.15 -7.01
CA CYS A 65 -8.09 -11.26 -6.25
C CYS A 65 -8.84 -12.58 -6.51
N GLY A 66 -8.22 -13.55 -7.19
CA GLY A 66 -8.71 -14.92 -7.29
C GLY A 66 -9.91 -15.12 -8.22
N ARG A 67 -10.15 -14.23 -9.19
CA ARG A 67 -11.25 -14.41 -10.16
C ARG A 67 -10.90 -15.43 -11.25
N TRP A 68 -9.61 -15.63 -11.52
CA TRP A 68 -9.11 -16.71 -12.36
C TRP A 68 -7.71 -17.16 -11.91
N ASP A 69 -7.37 -18.37 -12.31
CA ASP A 69 -6.06 -18.98 -12.27
C ASP A 69 -5.79 -19.75 -13.59
N ALA A 70 -4.63 -20.40 -13.69
CA ALA A 70 -4.22 -21.15 -14.88
C ALA A 70 -5.18 -22.32 -15.22
N ASP A 71 -5.91 -22.83 -14.21
CA ASP A 71 -6.82 -23.96 -14.32
C ASP A 71 -8.28 -23.54 -14.60
N SER A 72 -8.59 -22.26 -14.47
CA SER A 72 -9.90 -21.68 -14.71
C SER A 72 -10.35 -21.87 -16.16
N GLU A 73 -11.60 -22.23 -16.38
CA GLU A 73 -12.14 -22.53 -17.71
C GLU A 73 -12.00 -21.35 -18.67
N CYS A 74 -12.26 -20.13 -18.20
CA CYS A 74 -12.08 -18.90 -18.97
C CYS A 74 -10.63 -18.73 -19.43
N TYR A 75 -9.65 -18.93 -18.55
CA TYR A 75 -8.22 -18.79 -18.89
C TYR A 75 -7.76 -19.89 -19.85
N ARG A 76 -8.18 -21.14 -19.64
CA ARG A 76 -7.87 -22.23 -20.59
C ARG A 76 -8.46 -21.98 -21.97
N ALA A 77 -9.69 -21.44 -22.05
CA ALA A 77 -10.31 -21.06 -23.31
C ALA A 77 -9.55 -19.93 -24.01
N LEU A 78 -9.07 -18.93 -23.26
CA LEU A 78 -8.22 -17.85 -23.76
C LEU A 78 -6.94 -18.41 -24.41
N VAL A 79 -6.23 -19.29 -23.71
CA VAL A 79 -5.00 -19.94 -24.23
C VAL A 79 -5.31 -20.84 -25.43
N ALA A 80 -6.40 -21.59 -25.40
CA ALA A 80 -6.82 -22.45 -26.52
C ALA A 80 -7.12 -21.67 -27.80
N ASN A 81 -7.54 -20.41 -27.67
CA ASN A 81 -7.76 -19.48 -28.79
C ASN A 81 -6.47 -18.82 -29.29
N GLY A 82 -5.32 -19.11 -28.69
CA GLY A 82 -4.01 -18.57 -29.08
C GLY A 82 -3.71 -17.17 -28.53
N GLU A 83 -4.50 -16.69 -27.56
CA GLU A 83 -4.26 -15.41 -26.91
C GLU A 83 -3.10 -15.52 -25.90
N SER A 84 -2.18 -14.55 -25.94
CA SER A 84 -0.96 -14.55 -25.13
C SER A 84 -1.03 -13.68 -23.87
N SER A 85 -2.15 -13.00 -23.63
CA SER A 85 -2.34 -12.07 -22.51
C SER A 85 -3.81 -11.99 -22.11
N VAL A 86 -4.08 -11.69 -20.84
CA VAL A 86 -5.46 -11.49 -20.38
C VAL A 86 -6.04 -10.19 -20.96
N PRO A 87 -7.28 -10.20 -21.49
CA PRO A 87 -7.94 -9.00 -21.97
C PRO A 87 -8.04 -7.94 -20.86
N PHE A 88 -7.88 -6.66 -21.21
CA PHE A 88 -7.95 -5.60 -20.21
C PHE A 88 -9.33 -5.51 -19.56
N GLU A 89 -10.38 -5.91 -20.29
CA GLU A 89 -11.76 -5.93 -19.85
C GLU A 89 -12.00 -6.93 -18.71
N TRP A 90 -11.09 -7.90 -18.52
CA TRP A 90 -11.11 -8.80 -17.36
C TRP A 90 -10.51 -8.14 -16.12
N LYS A 91 -9.76 -7.04 -16.25
CA LYS A 91 -9.17 -6.32 -15.12
C LYS A 91 -10.21 -5.40 -14.49
N HIS A 92 -10.00 -5.07 -13.23
CA HIS A 92 -10.79 -4.06 -12.50
C HIS A 92 -9.86 -3.20 -11.65
N LYS A 93 -10.40 -2.15 -11.01
CA LYS A 93 -9.63 -1.28 -10.10
C LYS A 93 -8.89 -2.08 -9.02
N PHE A 94 -7.94 -1.46 -8.33
CA PHE A 94 -7.29 -2.12 -7.19
C PHE A 94 -8.31 -2.38 -6.05
N CYS A 95 -8.84 -3.61 -5.98
CA CYS A 95 -10.03 -3.96 -5.19
C CYS A 95 -9.68 -4.45 -3.78
N GLY A 96 -10.67 -4.49 -2.86
CA GLY A 96 -10.48 -4.91 -1.46
C GLY A 96 -9.75 -6.24 -1.25
N THR A 97 -10.07 -7.29 -2.03
CA THR A 97 -9.35 -8.57 -1.95
C THR A 97 -7.88 -8.44 -2.34
N ALA A 98 -7.60 -7.75 -3.45
CA ALA A 98 -6.23 -7.51 -3.91
C ALA A 98 -5.45 -6.65 -2.90
N ILE A 99 -6.09 -5.62 -2.34
CA ILE A 99 -5.52 -4.74 -1.32
C ILE A 99 -5.14 -5.56 -0.09
N GLN A 100 -6.04 -6.40 0.41
CA GLN A 100 -5.76 -7.27 1.55
C GLN A 100 -4.55 -8.17 1.29
N VAL A 101 -4.49 -8.83 0.12
CA VAL A 101 -3.37 -9.69 -0.25
C VAL A 101 -2.05 -8.92 -0.28
N ILE A 102 -2.02 -7.73 -0.89
CA ILE A 102 -0.81 -6.90 -0.97
C ILE A 102 -0.41 -6.39 0.41
N CYS A 103 -1.32 -5.79 1.17
CA CYS A 103 -1.03 -5.25 2.50
C CYS A 103 -0.55 -6.34 3.47
N HIS A 104 -1.21 -7.50 3.50
CA HIS A 104 -0.77 -8.63 4.32
C HIS A 104 0.60 -9.17 3.88
N SER A 105 0.87 -9.20 2.58
CA SER A 105 2.20 -9.57 2.07
C SER A 105 3.27 -8.58 2.52
N ILE A 106 2.99 -7.27 2.46
CA ILE A 106 3.91 -6.24 2.97
C ILE A 106 4.09 -6.39 4.48
N GLY A 107 3.02 -6.59 5.26
CA GLY A 107 3.13 -6.86 6.69
C GLY A 107 4.04 -8.07 6.96
N PHE A 108 3.79 -9.20 6.29
CA PHE A 108 4.62 -10.39 6.45
C PHE A 108 6.10 -10.13 6.11
N LEU A 109 6.37 -9.30 5.10
CA LEU A 109 7.74 -8.91 4.76
C LEU A 109 8.42 -8.12 5.88
N ASP A 110 7.73 -7.17 6.53
CA ASP A 110 8.26 -6.48 7.72
C ASP A 110 8.54 -7.46 8.86
N PHE A 111 7.61 -8.38 9.14
CA PHE A 111 7.84 -9.43 10.14
C PHE A 111 9.08 -10.27 9.86
N ALA A 112 9.28 -10.63 8.59
CA ALA A 112 10.44 -11.38 8.12
C ALA A 112 11.74 -10.56 8.05
N GLY A 113 11.71 -9.28 8.45
CA GLY A 113 12.88 -8.41 8.52
C GLY A 113 13.30 -7.82 7.17
N ALA A 114 12.37 -7.69 6.21
CA ALA A 114 12.64 -7.01 4.95
C ALA A 114 12.96 -5.52 5.18
N ASN A 115 13.94 -5.00 4.43
CA ASN A 115 14.31 -3.61 4.51
C ASN A 115 13.52 -2.77 3.48
N PHE A 116 12.50 -2.04 3.94
CA PHE A 116 11.69 -1.12 3.10
C PHE A 116 12.38 0.19 2.72
N ASN A 117 13.65 0.33 3.06
CA ASN A 117 14.51 1.45 2.63
C ASN A 117 15.55 1.04 1.58
N SER A 118 15.60 -0.26 1.23
CA SER A 118 16.43 -0.76 0.13
C SER A 118 16.02 -0.16 -1.21
N PRO A 119 16.99 0.18 -2.09
CA PRO A 119 16.66 0.67 -3.43
C PRO A 119 15.78 -0.30 -4.23
N SER A 120 14.80 0.24 -4.95
CA SER A 120 13.90 -0.51 -5.84
C SER A 120 14.58 -0.81 -7.17
N GLY A 121 14.29 -1.97 -7.75
CA GLY A 121 14.68 -2.31 -9.13
C GLY A 121 13.73 -1.76 -10.19
N LEU A 122 12.57 -1.21 -9.78
CA LEU A 122 11.56 -0.70 -10.71
C LEU A 122 11.85 0.74 -11.14
N PHE A 123 11.38 1.08 -12.33
CA PHE A 123 11.52 2.39 -12.97
C PHE A 123 12.97 2.86 -13.04
N LEU A 124 13.92 1.92 -13.05
CA LEU A 124 15.33 2.22 -13.10
C LEU A 124 15.67 2.95 -14.41
N ARG A 125 16.36 4.08 -14.30
CA ARG A 125 16.86 4.86 -15.43
C ARG A 125 18.32 5.25 -15.21
N TYR A 126 18.93 5.75 -16.27
CA TYR A 126 20.26 6.34 -16.23
C TYR A 126 20.18 7.76 -16.79
N CYS A 127 20.86 8.70 -16.14
CA CYS A 127 20.99 10.05 -16.67
C CYS A 127 21.77 10.02 -17.99
N THR A 128 21.19 10.57 -19.06
CA THR A 128 21.80 10.63 -20.39
C THR A 128 22.94 11.66 -20.47
N GLY A 129 23.04 12.57 -19.49
CA GLY A 129 24.12 13.56 -19.40
C GLY A 129 25.35 13.04 -18.65
N CYS A 130 25.17 12.60 -17.39
CA CYS A 130 26.28 12.22 -16.51
C CYS A 130 26.44 10.70 -16.29
N GLY A 131 25.53 9.88 -16.83
CA GLY A 131 25.55 8.42 -16.65
C GLY A 131 25.12 7.93 -15.27
N LYS A 132 24.70 8.82 -14.36
CA LYS A 132 24.29 8.46 -13.00
C LYS A 132 23.09 7.51 -13.03
N LYS A 133 23.16 6.45 -12.21
CA LYS A 133 22.05 5.51 -11.98
C LYS A 133 20.95 6.22 -11.19
N LEU A 134 19.77 6.34 -11.77
CA LEU A 134 18.60 6.97 -11.17
C LEU A 134 17.69 5.86 -10.63
N GLN A 135 17.87 5.55 -9.34
CA GLN A 135 17.23 4.42 -8.69
C GLN A 135 16.31 4.89 -7.56
N LEU A 136 15.05 4.48 -7.65
CA LEU A 136 14.01 4.88 -6.70
C LEU A 136 14.14 4.15 -5.36
N ARG A 137 13.54 4.73 -4.31
CA ARG A 137 13.23 4.03 -3.05
C ARG A 137 11.79 3.52 -3.08
N PRO A 138 11.41 2.59 -2.20
CA PRO A 138 10.10 1.95 -2.25
C PRO A 138 8.91 2.91 -2.20
N LEU A 139 9.00 3.99 -1.41
CA LEU A 139 7.96 5.02 -1.38
C LEU A 139 7.87 5.79 -2.71
N HIS A 140 8.98 6.17 -3.35
CA HIS A 140 8.96 6.74 -4.71
C HIS A 140 8.37 5.78 -5.73
N THR A 141 8.71 4.49 -5.64
CA THR A 141 8.14 3.45 -6.50
C THR A 141 6.63 3.37 -6.31
N LEU A 142 6.13 3.43 -5.07
CA LEU A 142 4.69 3.47 -4.80
C LEU A 142 4.03 4.73 -5.36
N VAL A 143 4.70 5.91 -5.32
CA VAL A 143 4.19 7.13 -5.98
C VAL A 143 3.97 6.88 -7.48
N LEU A 144 4.93 6.24 -8.16
CA LEU A 144 4.78 5.92 -9.59
C LEU A 144 3.73 4.84 -9.84
N VAL A 145 3.57 3.86 -8.96
CA VAL A 145 2.50 2.85 -9.05
C VAL A 145 1.13 3.52 -8.91
N ALA A 146 0.96 4.41 -7.93
CA ALA A 146 -0.26 5.19 -7.73
C ALA A 146 -0.55 6.09 -8.95
N PHE A 147 0.48 6.73 -9.51
CA PHE A 147 0.34 7.49 -10.76
C PHE A 147 -0.13 6.60 -11.92
N GLN A 148 0.44 5.41 -12.09
CA GLN A 148 0.04 4.48 -13.16
C GLN A 148 -1.38 3.93 -12.96
N LEU A 149 -1.81 3.70 -11.72
CA LEU A 149 -3.20 3.35 -11.40
C LEU A 149 -4.15 4.48 -11.81
N ALA A 150 -3.80 5.74 -11.54
CA ALA A 150 -4.65 6.87 -11.93
C ALA A 150 -4.66 7.11 -13.45
N GLN A 151 -3.50 6.99 -14.09
CA GLN A 151 -3.31 7.33 -15.50
C GLN A 151 -3.75 6.23 -16.47
N SER A 152 -3.48 4.99 -16.11
CA SER A 152 -3.61 3.81 -16.98
C SER A 152 -4.41 2.68 -16.34
N GLY A 153 -5.02 2.93 -15.18
CA GLY A 153 -5.79 1.95 -14.43
C GLY A 153 -7.16 1.66 -15.01
N CYS A 154 -7.82 0.68 -14.39
CA CYS A 154 -9.19 0.30 -14.74
C CYS A 154 -10.21 1.38 -14.37
N GLY A 155 -11.38 1.31 -15.00
CA GLY A 155 -12.50 2.18 -14.66
C GLY A 155 -12.90 2.05 -13.18
N GLY A 156 -13.21 3.19 -12.56
CA GLY A 156 -13.58 3.26 -11.15
C GLY A 156 -12.40 3.28 -10.17
N GLU A 157 -11.16 3.40 -10.64
CA GLU A 157 -10.01 3.61 -9.77
C GLU A 157 -10.13 4.91 -8.95
N ASP A 158 -9.84 4.81 -7.66
CA ASP A 158 -9.94 5.88 -6.66
C ASP A 158 -8.69 5.95 -5.76
N LEU A 159 -7.67 5.15 -6.06
CA LEU A 159 -6.39 5.05 -5.36
C LEU A 159 -6.50 4.62 -3.90
N PHE A 160 -7.64 4.10 -3.45
CA PHE A 160 -7.81 3.57 -2.10
C PHE A 160 -6.78 2.48 -1.79
N GLY A 161 -6.54 1.56 -2.73
CA GLY A 161 -5.53 0.52 -2.55
C GLY A 161 -4.10 1.02 -2.50
N ALA A 162 -3.77 2.07 -3.28
CA ALA A 162 -2.45 2.68 -3.21
C ALA A 162 -2.21 3.38 -1.85
N LEU A 163 -3.25 4.02 -1.31
CA LEU A 163 -3.24 4.59 0.03
C LEU A 163 -3.05 3.51 1.12
N ALA A 164 -3.74 2.39 1.01
CA ALA A 164 -3.56 1.26 1.93
C ALA A 164 -2.11 0.72 1.91
N CYS A 165 -1.52 0.56 0.73
CA CYS A 165 -0.11 0.19 0.59
C CYS A 165 0.84 1.22 1.23
N LEU A 166 0.54 2.52 1.09
CA LEU A 166 1.35 3.59 1.67
C LEU A 166 1.35 3.49 3.20
N LEU A 167 0.17 3.39 3.81
CA LEU A 167 0.03 3.29 5.27
C LEU A 167 0.66 2.00 5.79
N GLN A 168 0.50 0.87 5.09
CA GLN A 168 1.17 -0.37 5.46
C GLN A 168 2.71 -0.23 5.43
N LEU A 169 3.28 0.38 4.39
CA LEU A 169 4.73 0.61 4.31
C LEU A 169 5.24 1.56 5.41
N LEU A 170 4.52 2.65 5.67
CA LEU A 170 4.85 3.59 6.74
C LEU A 170 4.75 2.94 8.12
N SER A 171 3.75 2.07 8.34
CA SER A 171 3.63 1.28 9.58
C SER A 171 4.81 0.31 9.76
N GLY A 172 5.31 -0.25 8.66
CA GLY A 172 6.52 -1.09 8.59
C GLY A 172 7.84 -0.31 8.48
N VAL A 173 7.86 0.95 8.92
CA VAL A 173 9.09 1.76 9.06
C VAL A 173 9.77 2.13 7.72
N ALA A 174 9.02 2.17 6.61
CA ALA A 174 9.50 2.82 5.39
C ALA A 174 9.69 4.31 5.64
N ASN A 175 10.90 4.82 5.43
CA ASN A 175 11.27 6.17 5.82
C ASN A 175 10.86 7.20 4.73
N PRO A 176 9.91 8.11 5.00
CA PRO A 176 9.44 9.11 4.04
C PRO A 176 10.44 10.23 3.75
N LEU A 177 11.52 10.35 4.54
CA LEU A 177 12.57 11.36 4.37
C LEU A 177 13.65 10.94 3.38
N LEU A 178 13.71 9.66 2.99
CA LEU A 178 14.73 9.17 2.08
C LEU A 178 14.54 9.74 0.68
N SER A 179 15.57 10.37 0.17
CA SER A 179 15.63 10.93 -1.17
C SER A 179 16.15 9.94 -2.21
N ALA A 180 15.90 10.25 -3.48
CA ALA A 180 16.46 9.58 -4.63
C ALA A 180 16.75 10.57 -5.76
N ASP A 181 17.82 10.35 -6.51
CA ASP A 181 18.08 11.08 -7.76
C ASP A 181 17.08 10.64 -8.84
N ILE A 182 16.27 11.60 -9.30
CA ILE A 182 15.17 11.36 -10.21
C ILE A 182 15.24 12.36 -11.37
N SER A 183 15.09 11.86 -12.59
CA SER A 183 14.79 12.68 -13.77
C SER A 183 13.38 12.33 -14.24
N LEU A 184 12.46 13.28 -14.14
CA LEU A 184 11.08 13.11 -14.59
C LEU A 184 11.03 12.87 -16.10
N SER A 185 11.86 13.57 -16.87
CA SER A 185 11.94 13.36 -18.31
C SER A 185 12.40 11.94 -18.64
N ALA A 186 13.37 11.37 -17.90
CA ALA A 186 13.80 9.99 -18.09
C ALA A 186 12.71 8.97 -17.71
N LEU A 187 11.97 9.22 -16.63
CA LEU A 187 10.83 8.38 -16.22
C LEU A 187 9.71 8.38 -17.27
N LEU A 188 9.45 9.54 -17.89
CA LEU A 188 8.43 9.73 -18.91
C LEU A 188 8.91 9.42 -20.35
N GLY A 189 10.17 9.01 -20.53
CA GLY A 189 10.74 8.71 -21.85
C GLY A 189 10.98 9.95 -22.74
N GLN A 190 11.10 11.11 -22.12
CA GLN A 190 11.28 12.43 -22.74
C GLN A 190 12.68 13.02 -22.51
N ALA A 191 13.62 12.25 -21.95
CA ALA A 191 14.97 12.71 -21.67
C ALA A 191 15.71 13.14 -22.94
N VAL A 192 16.34 14.31 -22.89
CA VAL A 192 17.20 14.83 -23.95
C VAL A 192 18.63 14.32 -23.75
N HIS A 193 19.24 13.80 -24.81
CA HIS A 193 20.61 13.27 -24.73
C HIS A 193 21.62 14.36 -24.35
N GLY A 194 22.51 14.08 -23.41
CA GLY A 194 23.59 14.99 -22.99
C GLY A 194 23.17 16.10 -22.01
N ILE A 195 21.90 16.18 -21.61
CA ILE A 195 21.42 17.14 -20.61
C ILE A 195 21.20 16.41 -19.29
N CYS A 196 21.70 16.99 -18.20
CA CYS A 196 21.50 16.49 -16.85
C CYS A 196 20.38 17.28 -16.19
N ASP A 197 19.21 16.66 -16.02
CA ASP A 197 18.02 17.26 -15.39
C ASP A 197 17.53 16.48 -14.17
N HIS A 198 18.33 15.54 -13.67
CA HIS A 198 17.97 14.83 -12.44
C HIS A 198 18.15 15.74 -11.23
N GLU A 199 17.26 15.59 -10.26
CA GLU A 199 17.28 16.26 -8.97
C GLU A 199 17.05 15.24 -7.87
N GLU A 200 17.52 15.57 -6.67
CA GLU A 200 17.28 14.76 -5.49
C GLU A 200 15.89 15.10 -4.94
N LEU A 201 14.98 14.12 -4.96
CA LEU A 201 13.60 14.32 -4.52
C LEU A 201 13.25 13.34 -3.41
N GLN A 202 12.49 13.80 -2.42
CA GLN A 202 11.77 12.91 -1.52
C GLN A 202 10.49 12.39 -2.20
N PRO A 203 9.84 11.34 -1.66
CA PRO A 203 8.62 10.80 -2.24
C PRO A 203 7.51 11.84 -2.37
N SER A 204 7.34 12.73 -1.38
CA SER A 204 6.31 13.77 -1.45
C SER A 204 6.63 14.81 -2.53
N ASP A 205 7.89 15.17 -2.72
CA ASP A 205 8.30 16.09 -3.79
C ASP A 205 8.02 15.49 -5.16
N LEU A 206 8.35 14.20 -5.36
CA LEU A 206 8.02 13.49 -6.60
C LEU A 206 6.52 13.50 -6.89
N ALA A 207 5.69 13.23 -5.88
CA ALA A 207 4.23 13.25 -6.04
C ALA A 207 3.71 14.65 -6.44
N GLN A 208 4.35 15.71 -5.96
CA GLN A 208 3.98 17.09 -6.30
C GLN A 208 4.47 17.57 -7.64
N ARG A 209 5.49 16.92 -8.21
CA ARG A 209 5.95 17.23 -9.56
C ARG A 209 5.05 16.66 -10.65
N VAL A 210 4.05 15.85 -10.32
CA VAL A 210 3.03 15.43 -11.29
C VAL A 210 2.24 16.66 -11.73
N SER A 211 2.25 16.92 -13.03
CA SER A 211 1.64 18.12 -13.61
C SER A 211 0.12 18.19 -13.33
N PRO A 212 -0.42 19.34 -12.90
CA PRO A 212 -1.86 19.54 -12.70
C PRO A 212 -2.67 19.26 -13.98
N GLU A 213 -2.11 19.50 -15.16
CA GLU A 213 -2.73 19.21 -16.44
C GLU A 213 -2.95 17.70 -16.64
N ILE A 214 -2.02 16.86 -16.21
CA ILE A 214 -2.18 15.40 -16.23
C ILE A 214 -3.25 14.99 -15.21
N VAL A 215 -3.14 15.46 -13.96
CA VAL A 215 -4.10 15.14 -12.90
C VAL A 215 -5.53 15.54 -13.28
N SER A 216 -5.70 16.66 -14.00
CA SER A 216 -7.01 17.13 -14.46
C SER A 216 -7.74 16.16 -15.39
N GLN A 217 -6.99 15.29 -16.08
CA GLN A 217 -7.55 14.30 -17.01
C GLN A 217 -8.07 13.04 -16.30
N TRP A 218 -7.70 12.83 -15.04
CA TRP A 218 -8.14 11.66 -14.26
C TRP A 218 -9.61 11.77 -13.85
N SER A 219 -10.19 10.64 -13.42
CA SER A 219 -11.54 10.64 -12.82
C SER A 219 -11.57 11.50 -11.55
N SER A 220 -12.75 12.01 -11.18
CA SER A 220 -12.91 12.74 -9.92
C SER A 220 -12.45 11.91 -8.71
N ALA A 221 -12.79 10.62 -8.70
CA ALA A 221 -12.41 9.69 -7.65
C ALA A 221 -10.88 9.52 -7.56
N ALA A 222 -10.19 9.30 -8.68
CA ALA A 222 -8.73 9.18 -8.72
C ALA A 222 -8.04 10.49 -8.30
N ARG A 223 -8.58 11.66 -8.66
CA ARG A 223 -8.05 12.95 -8.20
C ARG A 223 -8.19 13.13 -6.68
N SER A 224 -9.34 12.79 -6.11
CA SER A 224 -9.54 12.83 -4.66
C SER A 224 -8.58 11.87 -3.96
N GLY A 225 -8.49 10.64 -4.46
CA GLY A 225 -7.55 9.63 -3.99
C GLY A 225 -6.09 10.11 -4.01
N TRP A 226 -5.67 10.73 -5.11
CA TRP A 226 -4.32 11.24 -5.27
C TRP A 226 -3.99 12.36 -4.29
N ARG A 227 -4.96 13.24 -4.03
CA ARG A 227 -4.78 14.32 -3.05
C ARG A 227 -4.66 13.78 -1.63
N VAL A 228 -5.47 12.79 -1.25
CA VAL A 228 -5.33 12.11 0.05
C VAL A 228 -3.98 11.39 0.15
N PHE A 229 -3.58 10.65 -0.90
CA PHE A 229 -2.29 9.97 -0.96
C PHE A 229 -1.12 10.96 -0.79
N CYS A 230 -1.13 12.09 -1.51
CA CYS A 230 -0.14 13.15 -1.37
C CYS A 230 -0.14 13.76 0.03
N TRP A 231 -1.32 14.00 0.62
CA TRP A 231 -1.47 14.55 1.96
C TRP A 231 -0.84 13.61 2.99
N VAL A 232 -1.16 12.30 2.96
CA VAL A 232 -0.61 11.31 3.89
C VAL A 232 0.91 11.22 3.78
N LEU A 233 1.44 11.22 2.56
CA LEU A 233 2.88 11.17 2.33
C LEU A 233 3.60 12.40 2.89
N ARG A 234 3.04 13.59 2.69
CA ARG A 234 3.57 14.84 3.25
C ARG A 234 3.43 14.90 4.76
N HIS A 235 2.29 14.47 5.30
CA HIS A 235 2.05 14.47 6.72
C HIS A 235 3.05 13.55 7.42
N ALA A 236 3.21 12.31 6.92
CA ALA A 236 4.21 11.37 7.43
C ALA A 236 5.63 11.94 7.37
N GLN A 237 6.00 12.61 6.28
CA GLN A 237 7.28 13.30 6.17
C GLN A 237 7.48 14.34 7.27
N ASN A 238 6.51 15.25 7.45
CA ASN A 238 6.60 16.30 8.46
C ASN A 238 6.69 15.73 9.87
N THR A 239 5.87 14.73 10.18
CA THR A 239 5.86 14.08 11.49
C THR A 239 7.19 13.42 11.80
N TRP A 240 7.81 12.76 10.81
CA TRP A 240 9.13 12.13 10.99
C TRP A 240 10.27 13.14 11.16
N THR A 241 10.19 14.31 10.52
CA THR A 241 11.19 15.37 10.73
C THR A 241 11.18 15.87 12.18
N MET A 242 9.99 16.10 12.75
CA MET A 242 9.86 16.63 14.11
C MET A 242 10.48 15.69 15.16
N VAL A 243 10.34 14.37 14.99
CA VAL A 243 10.93 13.37 15.90
C VAL A 243 12.47 13.40 15.89
N GLY A 244 13.10 13.79 14.78
CA GLY A 244 14.56 13.82 14.65
C GLY A 244 15.23 15.11 15.14
N GLU A 245 14.47 16.17 15.42
CA GLU A 245 15.00 17.46 15.89
C GLU A 245 15.08 17.57 17.43
N ASP A 246 14.35 16.72 18.16
CA ASP A 246 14.24 16.76 19.63
C ASP A 246 15.18 15.75 20.37
N GLU A 247 16.28 15.31 19.74
CA GLU A 247 17.28 14.41 20.39
C GLU A 247 18.18 15.12 21.45
N GLU A 248 17.86 16.37 21.84
CA GLU A 248 18.49 17.03 22.99
C GLU A 248 17.65 16.84 24.27
N ASP A 249 17.92 15.75 24.98
CA ASP A 249 17.92 15.68 26.45
C ASP A 249 16.58 15.86 27.20
N ASP A 250 15.48 15.25 26.74
CA ASP A 250 14.27 15.11 27.56
C ASP A 250 13.63 13.71 27.51
N ASP A 251 13.70 13.01 28.65
CA ASP A 251 13.02 11.74 28.96
C ASP A 251 11.46 11.86 28.88
N SER A 252 10.95 13.05 28.53
CA SER A 252 9.53 13.38 28.37
C SER A 252 8.93 13.06 26.99
N LEU A 253 9.76 12.71 25.98
CA LEU A 253 9.26 12.19 24.69
C LEU A 253 8.72 10.75 24.78
N ARG A 254 8.78 10.14 25.98
CA ARG A 254 7.93 8.99 26.34
C ARG A 254 6.48 9.39 26.12
N TRP A 255 5.91 8.92 25.00
CA TRP A 255 4.49 8.91 24.67
C TRP A 255 3.75 10.06 25.33
N ASN A 256 3.96 11.30 24.86
CA ASN A 256 3.39 12.52 25.47
C ASN A 256 1.98 12.23 25.99
N THR A 257 1.89 11.93 27.29
CA THR A 257 0.67 11.53 27.99
C THR A 257 -0.11 12.80 28.24
N SER A 258 -0.46 13.50 27.16
CA SER A 258 -1.49 14.52 27.20
C SER A 258 -2.77 13.81 27.60
N ALA A 259 -3.44 14.33 28.61
CA ALA A 259 -4.68 13.83 29.19
C ALA A 259 -5.91 13.81 28.22
N ASP A 260 -5.66 13.92 26.91
CA ASP A 260 -6.61 13.88 25.80
C ASP A 260 -6.22 12.76 24.82
N ILE A 261 -5.89 11.56 25.33
CA ILE A 261 -5.79 10.38 24.46
C ILE A 261 -7.22 10.09 24.00
N ASP A 262 -7.48 10.22 22.70
CA ASP A 262 -8.74 9.75 22.10
C ASP A 262 -9.06 8.36 22.64
N ASP A 263 -10.25 8.19 23.24
CA ASP A 263 -10.72 6.95 23.87
C ASP A 263 -10.57 5.74 22.91
N GLN A 264 -10.49 5.98 21.59
CA GLN A 264 -10.24 4.93 20.60
C GLN A 264 -8.82 4.36 20.61
N PHE A 265 -7.85 5.04 21.22
CA PHE A 265 -6.46 4.60 21.38
C PHE A 265 -6.14 3.93 22.73
N GLU A 266 -7.15 3.38 23.41
CA GLU A 266 -7.00 2.74 24.72
C GLU A 266 -6.25 1.40 24.71
N SER A 267 -5.73 0.95 23.57
CA SER A 267 -5.11 -0.36 23.45
C SER A 267 -3.67 -0.35 22.94
N ASP A 268 -2.88 -1.31 23.44
CA ASP A 268 -1.56 -1.62 22.91
C ASP A 268 -1.64 -2.79 21.93
N CYS A 269 -0.95 -2.68 20.80
CA CYS A 269 -0.75 -3.81 19.90
C CYS A 269 0.56 -4.54 20.25
N HIS A 270 0.71 -5.79 19.80
CA HIS A 270 1.94 -6.57 20.01
C HIS A 270 3.24 -5.90 19.53
N LEU A 271 3.16 -4.92 18.60
CA LEU A 271 4.31 -4.14 18.16
C LEU A 271 4.70 -3.05 19.14
N HIS A 272 3.79 -2.59 19.98
CA HIS A 272 3.99 -1.48 20.91
C HIS A 272 3.78 -1.89 22.38
N GLN A 273 3.88 -3.19 22.69
CA GLN A 273 3.86 -3.70 24.08
C GLN A 273 5.13 -3.32 24.87
N ASP A 274 6.22 -2.99 24.18
CA ASP A 274 7.49 -2.57 24.78
C ASP A 274 7.71 -1.05 24.50
N ASP A 275 8.02 -0.27 25.55
CA ASP A 275 8.22 1.19 25.49
C ASP A 275 9.32 1.65 24.50
N ASP A 276 10.19 0.74 24.07
CA ASP A 276 11.35 1.02 23.22
C ASP A 276 11.04 1.00 21.71
N VAL A 277 9.79 0.71 21.32
CA VAL A 277 9.43 0.60 19.90
C VAL A 277 9.05 1.98 19.36
N PRO A 278 9.74 2.47 18.31
CA PRO A 278 9.42 3.78 17.76
C PRO A 278 7.96 3.82 17.31
N PRO A 279 7.27 4.94 17.55
CA PRO A 279 5.87 5.08 17.21
C PRO A 279 5.69 4.93 15.70
N SER A 280 4.79 4.04 15.28
CA SER A 280 4.38 3.98 13.87
C SER A 280 3.79 5.34 13.49
N PHE A 281 3.96 5.71 12.21
CA PHE A 281 3.48 6.99 11.68
C PHE A 281 4.04 8.24 12.40
N GLY A 282 5.16 8.13 13.12
CA GLY A 282 5.75 9.25 13.87
C GLY A 282 4.82 9.80 14.96
N SER A 283 3.92 8.96 15.51
CA SER A 283 2.89 9.37 16.50
C SER A 283 1.70 10.15 15.91
N SER A 284 1.51 10.15 14.60
CA SER A 284 0.32 10.78 13.99
C SER A 284 -0.97 9.98 14.28
N ILE A 285 -1.85 10.57 15.10
CA ILE A 285 -3.19 10.02 15.38
C ILE A 285 -4.05 9.90 14.11
N TYR A 286 -3.94 10.87 13.18
CA TYR A 286 -4.70 10.87 11.94
C TYR A 286 -4.36 9.65 11.08
N LEU A 287 -3.06 9.32 10.95
CA LEU A 287 -2.63 8.16 10.17
C LEU A 287 -3.05 6.85 10.84
N GLY A 288 -3.04 6.78 12.17
CA GLY A 288 -3.58 5.66 12.94
C GLY A 288 -5.07 5.42 12.65
N HIS A 289 -5.90 6.47 12.73
CA HIS A 289 -7.34 6.42 12.41
C HIS A 289 -7.62 5.96 10.98
N ILE A 290 -6.92 6.55 9.99
CA ILE A 290 -7.09 6.17 8.58
C ILE A 290 -6.72 4.71 8.39
N TRP A 291 -5.59 4.27 8.98
CA TRP A 291 -5.13 2.91 8.81
C TRP A 291 -6.06 1.90 9.47
N ALA A 292 -6.56 2.16 10.68
CA ALA A 292 -7.56 1.32 11.34
C ALA A 292 -8.83 1.16 10.47
N ALA A 293 -9.37 2.27 9.98
CA ALA A 293 -10.56 2.26 9.12
C ALA A 293 -10.34 1.51 7.79
N ILE A 294 -9.16 1.65 7.18
CA ILE A 294 -8.81 0.92 5.94
C ILE A 294 -8.72 -0.58 6.19
N GLN A 295 -8.11 -1.00 7.30
CA GLN A 295 -8.03 -2.41 7.66
C GLN A 295 -9.43 -3.01 7.83
N VAL A 296 -10.32 -2.31 8.53
CA VAL A 296 -11.72 -2.73 8.68
C VAL A 296 -12.43 -2.82 7.34
N GLU A 297 -12.24 -1.84 6.46
CA GLU A 297 -12.88 -1.82 5.15
C GLU A 297 -12.55 -3.09 4.36
N PHE A 298 -11.27 -3.44 4.22
CA PHE A 298 -10.92 -4.65 3.48
C PHE A 298 -11.09 -5.94 4.28
N LEU A 299 -11.40 -5.90 5.58
CA LEU A 299 -11.74 -7.09 6.40
C LEU A 299 -13.25 -7.32 6.56
N SER A 300 -14.08 -6.33 6.23
CA SER A 300 -15.53 -6.40 6.48
C SER A 300 -16.39 -6.18 5.25
N TYR A 301 -15.85 -5.53 4.21
CA TYR A 301 -16.59 -5.20 3.00
C TYR A 301 -16.01 -5.85 1.73
N ARG A 302 -16.88 -6.44 0.93
CA ARG A 302 -16.61 -6.93 -0.43
C ARG A 302 -17.73 -6.55 -1.36
N ARG A 303 -17.38 -6.27 -2.62
CA ARG A 303 -18.35 -6.12 -3.71
C ARG A 303 -18.91 -7.51 -4.06
N LEU A 304 -20.20 -7.75 -3.82
CA LEU A 304 -20.83 -9.05 -4.07
C LEU A 304 -21.42 -9.15 -5.48
N THR A 305 -21.94 -8.03 -5.99
CA THR A 305 -22.55 -7.90 -7.32
C THR A 305 -21.95 -6.73 -8.09
N GLU A 306 -22.17 -6.70 -9.41
CA GLU A 306 -21.70 -5.57 -10.24
C GLU A 306 -22.40 -4.24 -9.93
N SER A 307 -23.56 -4.25 -9.29
CA SER A 307 -24.21 -3.00 -8.86
C SER A 307 -23.63 -2.43 -7.56
N ASP A 308 -22.97 -3.27 -6.75
CA ASP A 308 -22.47 -2.84 -5.46
C ASP A 308 -21.26 -1.89 -5.62
N PRO A 309 -21.13 -0.89 -4.74
CA PRO A 309 -19.98 -0.01 -4.76
C PRO A 309 -18.70 -0.76 -4.38
N TRP A 310 -17.56 -0.21 -4.78
CA TRP A 310 -16.26 -0.81 -4.50
C TRP A 310 -15.78 -0.62 -3.06
N LEU A 311 -16.33 0.38 -2.37
CA LEU A 311 -16.10 0.68 -0.97
C LEU A 311 -17.47 0.76 -0.28
N SER A 312 -17.50 0.46 1.02
CA SER A 312 -18.66 0.64 1.86
C SER A 312 -19.04 2.12 1.97
N GLU A 313 -20.24 2.39 2.46
CA GLU A 313 -20.68 3.76 2.77
C GLU A 313 -19.86 4.43 3.90
N ASN A 314 -19.08 3.65 4.66
CA ASN A 314 -18.27 4.14 5.75
C ASN A 314 -16.93 4.76 5.29
N ILE A 315 -16.55 4.58 4.03
CA ILE A 315 -15.32 5.15 3.46
C ILE A 315 -15.64 6.03 2.25
N SER A 316 -15.30 7.30 2.36
CA SER A 316 -15.39 8.27 1.25
C SER A 316 -14.08 9.03 1.13
N MET A 317 -13.37 8.84 0.01
CA MET A 317 -12.14 9.58 -0.28
C MET A 317 -12.37 11.09 -0.38
N GLU A 318 -13.58 11.53 -0.74
CA GLU A 318 -13.93 12.94 -0.78
C GLU A 318 -14.16 13.52 0.62
N SER A 319 -14.89 12.80 1.48
CA SER A 319 -15.14 13.22 2.86
C SER A 319 -13.84 13.27 3.65
N LEU A 320 -13.01 12.23 3.50
CA LEU A 320 -11.68 12.16 4.10
C LEU A 320 -10.80 13.33 3.62
N LEU A 321 -10.74 13.57 2.31
CA LEU A 321 -9.97 14.70 1.78
C LEU A 321 -10.42 16.03 2.37
N ARG A 322 -11.75 16.24 2.46
CA ARG A 322 -12.31 17.46 3.02
C ARG A 322 -11.90 17.66 4.48
N SER A 323 -11.99 16.61 5.33
CA SER A 323 -11.57 16.71 6.74
C SER A 323 -10.07 16.98 6.87
N LEU A 324 -9.24 16.34 6.03
CA LEU A 324 -7.79 16.52 6.05
C LEU A 324 -7.36 17.93 5.61
N GLU A 325 -8.11 18.57 4.71
CA GLU A 325 -7.83 19.92 4.23
C GLU A 325 -8.35 21.02 5.17
N THR A 326 -9.45 20.76 5.88
CA THR A 326 -10.01 21.72 6.86
C THR A 326 -9.33 21.65 8.22
N GLY A 327 -8.63 20.55 8.53
CA GLY A 327 -8.03 20.31 9.85
C GLY A 327 -9.07 20.11 10.96
N ILE A 328 -10.30 19.76 10.58
CA ILE A 328 -11.37 19.35 11.50
C ILE A 328 -11.13 17.86 11.87
N GLU A 329 -11.85 17.36 12.87
CA GLU A 329 -11.98 15.93 13.18
C GLU A 329 -12.09 15.07 11.91
N ILE A 330 -11.43 13.91 11.93
CA ILE A 330 -11.31 13.06 10.76
C ILE A 330 -12.65 12.43 10.40
N SER A 331 -13.11 12.65 9.17
CA SER A 331 -14.43 12.17 8.73
C SER A 331 -14.31 10.79 8.08
N ILE A 332 -14.55 9.75 8.88
CA ILE A 332 -14.58 8.34 8.47
C ILE A 332 -15.76 7.68 9.18
N GLY A 333 -16.67 7.06 8.43
CA GLY A 333 -17.91 6.50 8.97
C GLY A 333 -17.69 5.45 10.06
N TYR A 334 -16.63 4.63 9.96
CA TYR A 334 -16.31 3.67 11.03
C TYR A 334 -16.03 4.33 12.39
N LEU A 335 -15.45 5.54 12.39
CA LEU A 335 -15.17 6.32 13.60
C LEU A 335 -16.42 7.08 14.04
N GLU A 336 -17.05 7.80 13.12
CA GLU A 336 -18.24 8.63 13.38
C GLU A 336 -19.40 7.81 13.96
N HIS A 337 -19.52 6.53 13.58
CA HIS A 337 -20.55 5.62 14.06
C HIS A 337 -20.10 4.71 15.21
N GLY A 338 -18.88 4.88 15.75
CA GLY A 338 -18.38 4.08 16.87
C GLY A 338 -18.28 2.58 16.57
N MET A 339 -17.93 2.22 15.33
CA MET A 339 -17.92 0.82 14.86
C MET A 339 -16.61 0.11 15.17
N LEU A 340 -15.57 0.85 15.52
CA LEU A 340 -14.26 0.30 15.84
C LEU A 340 -14.16 -0.04 17.33
N LEU A 341 -13.65 -1.23 17.65
CA LEU A 341 -13.11 -1.54 18.97
C LEU A 341 -11.86 -0.67 19.22
N PRO A 342 -11.45 -0.44 20.48
CA PRO A 342 -10.18 0.24 20.75
C PRO A 342 -8.98 -0.42 20.05
N TYR A 343 -8.10 0.40 19.49
CA TYR A 343 -6.91 -0.02 18.74
C TYR A 343 -5.69 0.79 19.15
N CYS A 344 -4.51 0.32 18.77
CA CYS A 344 -3.26 1.02 19.02
C CYS A 344 -3.10 2.25 18.12
N ARG A 345 -2.31 3.23 18.55
CA ARG A 345 -1.99 4.45 17.77
C ARG A 345 -1.41 4.16 16.38
N CYS A 346 -0.83 2.98 16.19
CA CYS A 346 -0.38 2.48 14.89
C CYS A 346 -1.51 1.97 14.00
N GLY A 347 -2.78 2.08 14.40
CA GLY A 347 -3.96 1.62 13.70
C GLY A 347 -4.26 0.12 13.80
N PHE A 348 -3.42 -0.66 14.49
CA PHE A 348 -3.62 -2.11 14.68
C PHE A 348 -4.47 -2.41 15.92
N PRO A 349 -5.31 -3.45 15.88
CA PRO A 349 -6.17 -3.78 17.00
C PRO A 349 -5.35 -4.39 18.14
N SER A 350 -5.97 -4.44 19.31
CA SER A 350 -5.48 -5.20 20.47
C SER A 350 -5.26 -6.67 20.09
N GLY A 351 -4.09 -7.25 20.38
CA GLY A 351 -3.89 -8.69 20.18
C GLY A 351 -2.45 -9.16 19.99
N ASP A 352 -2.26 -10.48 20.16
CA ASP A 352 -0.95 -11.15 20.24
C ASP A 352 -0.40 -11.69 18.91
N LEU A 353 -1.15 -11.60 17.80
CA LEU A 353 -0.78 -12.28 16.54
C LEU A 353 -0.49 -11.31 15.39
N TYR A 354 0.75 -11.36 14.90
CA TYR A 354 1.20 -10.64 13.69
C TYR A 354 0.63 -11.27 12.40
N LEU A 355 0.27 -12.57 12.42
CA LEU A 355 0.06 -13.38 11.21
C LEU A 355 -1.32 -13.21 10.54
N GLY A 356 -2.12 -12.27 11.00
CA GLY A 356 -3.41 -11.93 10.42
C GLY A 356 -4.37 -11.46 11.50
N PHE A 357 -5.10 -10.41 11.17
CA PHE A 357 -6.16 -9.91 12.02
C PHE A 357 -7.51 -10.44 11.56
N PHE A 358 -8.33 -10.79 12.53
CA PHE A 358 -9.71 -11.17 12.32
C PHE A 358 -10.58 -9.93 12.38
N ARG A 359 -11.65 -9.95 11.58
CA ARG A 359 -12.68 -8.91 11.60
C ARG A 359 -13.16 -8.58 13.02
N GLN A 360 -13.35 -9.60 13.84
CA GLN A 360 -13.85 -9.51 15.21
C GLN A 360 -12.92 -8.75 16.15
N GLU A 361 -11.64 -8.59 15.79
CA GLU A 361 -10.67 -7.82 16.58
C GLU A 361 -10.77 -6.31 16.31
N PHE A 362 -11.47 -5.92 15.23
CA PHE A 362 -11.62 -4.53 14.84
C PHE A 362 -13.01 -3.96 15.08
N LEU A 363 -14.06 -4.77 15.07
CA LEU A 363 -15.45 -4.29 15.01
C LEU A 363 -16.23 -4.54 16.30
N THR A 364 -17.02 -3.56 16.73
CA THR A 364 -17.94 -3.66 17.86
C THR A 364 -19.14 -4.55 17.55
N ASP A 365 -19.59 -4.57 16.30
CA ASP A 365 -20.75 -5.32 15.81
C ASP A 365 -20.44 -6.11 14.52
N ASN A 366 -21.22 -7.16 14.24
CA ASN A 366 -21.08 -7.92 13.00
C ASN A 366 -21.78 -7.21 11.82
N ILE A 367 -21.06 -6.28 11.19
CA ILE A 367 -21.55 -5.46 10.05
C ILE A 367 -21.04 -5.93 8.67
N SER A 368 -20.38 -7.09 8.61
CA SER A 368 -19.70 -7.53 7.40
C SER A 368 -20.63 -8.20 6.39
N ASN A 369 -20.38 -7.91 5.11
CA ASN A 369 -21.06 -8.56 4.00
C ASN A 369 -20.24 -9.70 3.36
N MET A 370 -19.13 -10.12 3.99
CA MET A 370 -18.29 -11.20 3.47
C MET A 370 -18.83 -12.60 3.80
N ASP A 371 -19.70 -12.71 4.81
CA ASP A 371 -20.27 -13.99 5.25
C ASP A 371 -21.45 -14.40 4.33
N ASP A 372 -21.17 -14.59 3.05
CA ASP A 372 -22.16 -15.11 2.10
C ASP A 372 -22.18 -16.65 2.13
N ASN A 373 -22.90 -17.18 3.13
CA ASN A 373 -23.12 -18.63 3.30
C ASN A 373 -23.73 -19.29 2.05
N SER A 374 -24.39 -18.54 1.16
CA SER A 374 -24.94 -19.09 -0.08
C SER A 374 -23.87 -19.42 -1.14
N ARG A 375 -22.69 -18.82 -1.00
CA ARG A 375 -21.52 -19.01 -1.87
C ARG A 375 -20.42 -19.86 -1.23
N CYS A 376 -20.55 -20.23 0.04
CA CYS A 376 -19.64 -21.13 0.71
C CYS A 376 -19.80 -22.55 0.17
N THR A 377 -18.71 -23.12 -0.37
CA THR A 377 -18.65 -24.58 -0.59
C THR A 377 -18.23 -25.21 0.73
N LEU A 378 -19.20 -25.65 1.52
CA LEU A 378 -18.92 -26.37 2.76
C LEU A 378 -18.36 -27.74 2.37
N ILE A 379 -17.09 -27.98 2.73
CA ILE A 379 -16.51 -29.31 2.68
C ILE A 379 -17.19 -30.09 3.82
N GLN A 380 -17.95 -31.13 3.48
CA GLN A 380 -18.46 -32.05 4.49
C GLN A 380 -17.27 -32.61 5.26
N ASP A 381 -17.27 -32.42 6.58
CA ASP A 381 -16.24 -32.98 7.45
C ASP A 381 -16.19 -34.51 7.20
N PRO A 382 -15.05 -35.06 6.73
CA PRO A 382 -14.93 -36.50 6.52
C PRO A 382 -15.10 -37.32 7.81
N TRP A 383 -15.14 -36.66 8.98
CA TRP A 383 -15.26 -37.30 10.28
C TRP A 383 -16.63 -37.18 10.96
N GLY A 384 -17.59 -36.48 10.36
CA GLY A 384 -19.01 -36.52 10.77
C GLY A 384 -19.27 -36.45 12.28
N ILE A 385 -18.76 -35.42 12.96
CA ILE A 385 -19.12 -35.13 14.35
C ILE A 385 -20.25 -34.10 14.40
#